data_AF-A0A970F8C3-F1
#
_entry.id   AF-A0A970F8C3-F1
#
_cell.length_a   1.000
_cell.length_b   1.000
_cell.length_c   1.000
_cell.angle_alpha   90.00
_cell.angle_beta   90.00
_cell.angle_gamma   90.00
#
_symmetry.space_group_name_H-M   'P 1'
#
loop_
_entity.id
_entity.type
_entity.pdbx_description
1 polymer ?
#
loop_
_entity_poly.entity_id
_entity_poly.type
_entity_poly.pdbx_seq_one_letter_code
_entity_poly.pdbx_strand_id
1 'polypeptide(L)'
;MGAIYVIKPDRSDFLSSLSPDPITKSVEIKHIEVDSANHSWKIHLVGQRQGTDEFWYNIAEKLKAEIPQVKQVEFVWDELEAVDDISYMANVIKNFTPPPIVAVEDKPVKQTNGGRRRSRKRGSLVGEVNQPHIPINNIDIEQNNVAIKGEVVASERRTLRTGKILVTFDLWDHTDSITCKLFLEPEDDIPDISVGQWLEVKGNVQFQSFEQELALMVHQFNYAEPPPLLQDHAEKKRVELHLHTKMSGLDGVLDVEEAVRQAAAWGHPAVAITDHGVVQAFPAAYFAGR
;
A
#
# COMPACT_ATOMS: atom_id res chain seq x y z
N MET A 1 -40.52 22.68 4.76
CA MET A 1 -39.35 21.79 4.95
C MET A 1 -38.58 22.33 6.13
N GLY A 2 -38.60 21.62 7.26
CA GLY A 2 -37.81 22.02 8.43
C GLY A 2 -36.33 21.77 8.15
N ALA A 3 -35.47 22.73 8.48
CA ALA A 3 -34.04 22.56 8.37
C ALA A 3 -33.53 21.78 9.61
N ILE A 4 -32.77 20.72 9.36
CA ILE A 4 -31.98 20.01 10.37
C ILE A 4 -30.64 20.73 10.44
N TYR A 5 -30.25 21.14 11.64
CA TYR A 5 -28.98 21.82 11.89
C TYR A 5 -28.05 20.90 12.67
N VAL A 6 -26.76 20.89 12.33
CA VAL A 6 -25.73 20.13 13.05
C VAL A 6 -24.89 21.10 13.85
N ILE A 7 -24.82 20.87 15.17
CA ILE A 7 -24.08 21.69 16.11
C ILE A 7 -22.95 20.84 16.70
N LYS A 8 -21.71 21.35 16.66
CA LYS A 8 -20.59 20.78 17.42
C LYS A 8 -20.50 21.54 18.74
N PRO A 9 -20.63 20.88 19.90
CA PRO A 9 -20.55 21.57 21.18
C PRO A 9 -19.11 22.05 21.44
N ASP A 10 -18.95 23.34 21.75
CA ASP A 10 -17.66 23.94 22.11
C ASP A 10 -17.14 23.47 23.48
N ARG A 11 -18.01 22.82 24.27
CA ARG A 11 -17.74 22.33 25.62
C ARG A 11 -17.92 20.83 25.70
N SER A 12 -16.82 20.11 25.93
CA SER A 12 -16.82 18.65 26.11
C SER A 12 -17.42 18.20 27.45
N ASP A 13 -17.61 19.11 28.41
CA ASP A 13 -18.10 18.84 29.75
C ASP A 13 -19.63 19.04 29.91
N PHE A 14 -20.36 19.31 28.83
CA PHE A 14 -21.79 19.64 28.86
C PHE A 14 -22.68 18.55 29.50
N LEU A 15 -22.42 17.26 29.24
CA LEU A 15 -23.21 16.19 29.89
C LEU A 15 -22.89 16.06 31.39
N SER A 16 -21.66 16.41 31.78
CA SER A 16 -21.21 16.34 33.17
C SER A 16 -21.84 17.42 34.06
N SER A 17 -22.36 18.51 33.48
CA SER A 17 -23.13 19.50 34.24
C SER A 17 -24.55 19.04 34.57
N LEU A 18 -25.11 18.10 33.79
CA LEU A 18 -26.47 17.57 33.98
C LEU A 18 -26.53 16.44 35.03
N SER A 19 -25.42 15.75 35.26
CA SER A 19 -25.32 14.68 36.25
C SER A 19 -23.88 14.49 36.75
N PRO A 20 -23.68 14.29 38.07
CA PRO A 20 -22.35 14.03 38.63
C PRO A 20 -21.83 12.60 38.40
N ASP A 21 -22.61 11.76 37.71
CA ASP A 21 -22.32 10.35 37.44
C ASP A 21 -21.00 10.18 36.65
N PRO A 22 -20.19 9.15 36.94
CA PRO A 22 -18.98 8.86 36.15
C PRO A 22 -19.25 8.68 34.65
N ILE A 23 -20.42 8.18 34.25
CA ILE A 23 -20.77 7.94 32.84
C ILE A 23 -20.88 9.27 32.07
N THR A 24 -21.44 10.33 32.66
CA THR A 24 -21.51 11.64 31.98
C THR A 24 -20.16 12.35 31.87
N LYS A 25 -19.12 11.86 32.55
CA LYS A 25 -17.74 12.35 32.44
C LYS A 25 -16.88 11.55 31.47
N SER A 26 -17.21 10.29 31.24
CA SER A 26 -16.46 9.40 30.34
C SER A 26 -16.90 9.49 28.88
N VAL A 27 -18.06 10.08 28.61
CA VAL A 27 -18.68 10.09 27.28
C VAL A 27 -18.49 11.43 26.60
N GLU A 28 -18.03 11.38 25.35
CA GLU A 28 -17.81 12.56 24.50
C GLU A 28 -18.95 12.73 23.49
N ILE A 29 -19.45 13.96 23.33
CA ILE A 29 -20.42 14.29 22.28
C ILE A 29 -19.68 14.61 20.98
N LYS A 30 -19.99 13.86 19.92
CA LYS A 30 -19.46 14.09 18.57
C LYS A 30 -20.12 15.30 17.90
N HIS A 31 -21.45 15.32 17.89
CA HIS A 31 -22.28 16.41 17.38
C HIS A 31 -23.74 16.25 17.84
N ILE A 32 -24.53 17.30 17.68
CA ILE A 32 -25.96 17.35 18.00
C ILE A 32 -26.73 17.73 16.73
N GLU A 33 -27.67 16.90 16.31
CA GLU A 33 -28.65 17.25 15.29
C GLU A 33 -29.86 17.93 15.94
N VAL A 34 -30.20 19.12 15.46
CA VAL A 34 -31.33 19.90 15.93
C VAL A 34 -32.35 20.01 14.82
N ASP A 35 -33.48 19.32 14.98
CA ASP A 35 -34.64 19.52 14.14
C ASP A 35 -35.49 20.66 14.72
N SER A 36 -35.34 21.82 14.10
CA SER A 36 -36.05 23.05 14.49
C SER A 36 -37.56 22.98 14.27
N ALA A 37 -38.05 22.14 13.35
CA ALA A 37 -39.48 22.02 13.06
C ALA A 37 -40.18 21.10 14.05
N ASN A 38 -39.51 20.02 14.46
CA ASN A 38 -40.06 19.04 15.40
C ASN A 38 -39.65 19.28 16.86
N HIS A 39 -38.81 20.29 17.12
CA HIS A 39 -38.24 20.58 18.44
C HIS A 39 -37.53 19.35 19.04
N SER A 40 -36.89 18.55 18.20
CA SER A 40 -36.25 17.30 18.58
C SER A 40 -34.75 17.36 18.39
N TRP A 41 -34.00 16.87 19.37
CA TRP A 41 -32.55 16.82 19.36
C TRP A 41 -32.07 15.38 19.32
N LYS A 42 -31.11 15.07 18.45
CA LYS A 42 -30.35 13.82 18.48
C LYS A 42 -28.91 14.12 18.85
N ILE A 43 -28.44 13.51 19.93
CA ILE A 43 -27.09 13.72 20.45
C ILE A 43 -26.26 12.48 20.10
N HIS A 44 -25.27 12.66 19.25
CA HIS A 44 -24.36 11.59 18.83
C HIS A 44 -23.17 11.52 19.78
N LEU A 45 -23.02 10.36 20.44
CA LEU A 45 -21.98 10.07 21.41
C LEU A 45 -20.92 9.16 20.80
N VAL A 46 -19.66 9.39 21.13
CA VAL A 46 -18.53 8.60 20.62
C VAL A 46 -18.38 7.31 21.43
N GLY A 47 -18.27 6.17 20.74
CA GLY A 47 -17.85 4.90 21.32
C GLY A 47 -19.00 3.94 21.60
N GLN A 48 -18.75 2.96 22.47
CA GLN A 48 -19.74 1.94 22.82
C GLN A 48 -20.75 2.45 23.84
N ARG A 49 -22.01 1.99 23.72
CA ARG A 49 -23.11 2.36 24.63
C ARG A 49 -22.77 2.05 26.09
N GLN A 50 -22.68 3.10 26.91
CA GLN A 50 -22.49 3.02 28.36
C GLN A 50 -23.78 3.34 29.10
N GLY A 51 -24.05 2.69 30.23
CA GLY A 51 -25.23 2.96 31.08
C GLY A 51 -26.53 2.30 30.61
N THR A 52 -27.59 2.43 31.41
CA THR A 52 -28.92 1.86 31.14
C THR A 52 -29.84 2.86 30.41
N ASP A 53 -30.91 2.35 29.81
CA ASP A 53 -31.89 3.19 29.08
C ASP A 53 -32.58 4.18 30.02
N GLU A 54 -32.87 3.76 31.25
CA GLU A 54 -33.43 4.61 32.30
C GLU A 54 -32.50 5.77 32.67
N PHE A 55 -31.18 5.54 32.67
CA PHE A 55 -30.20 6.58 32.92
C PHE A 55 -30.26 7.67 31.85
N TRP A 56 -30.19 7.29 30.57
CA TRP A 56 -30.24 8.25 29.46
C TRP A 56 -31.59 8.95 29.34
N TYR A 57 -32.68 8.26 29.68
CA TYR A 57 -33.99 8.87 29.81
C TYR A 57 -33.99 10.00 30.87
N ASN A 58 -33.41 9.74 32.05
CA ASN A 58 -33.30 10.76 33.09
C ASN A 58 -32.42 11.96 32.69
N ILE A 59 -31.35 11.73 31.91
CA ILE A 59 -30.54 12.82 31.35
C ILE A 59 -31.33 13.62 30.32
N ALA A 60 -32.10 12.97 29.44
CA ALA A 60 -32.98 13.62 28.48
C ALA A 60 -34.03 14.51 29.17
N GLU A 61 -34.65 14.05 30.26
CA GLU A 61 -35.61 14.84 31.03
C GLU A 61 -34.97 16.10 31.65
N LYS A 62 -33.77 15.98 32.21
CA LYS A 62 -33.03 17.12 32.75
C LYS A 62 -32.66 18.14 31.67
N LEU A 63 -32.25 17.67 30.50
CA LEU A 63 -31.91 18.54 29.37
C LEU A 63 -33.15 19.30 28.86
N LYS A 64 -34.31 18.63 28.78
CA LYS A 64 -35.59 19.28 28.47
C LYS A 64 -36.02 20.31 29.53
N ALA A 65 -35.69 20.06 30.81
CA ALA A 65 -35.96 21.01 31.88
C ALA A 65 -35.08 22.28 31.80
N GLU A 66 -33.81 22.14 31.38
CA GLU A 66 -32.91 23.28 31.17
C GLU A 66 -33.22 24.05 29.87
N ILE A 67 -33.71 23.35 28.84
CA ILE A 67 -34.05 23.95 27.53
C ILE A 67 -35.52 23.64 27.19
N PRO A 68 -36.48 24.44 27.68
CA PRO A 68 -37.92 24.18 27.52
C PRO A 68 -38.43 24.15 26.07
N GLN A 69 -37.61 24.61 25.13
CA GLN A 69 -37.93 24.62 23.70
C GLN A 69 -37.72 23.26 23.03
N VAL A 70 -37.12 22.29 23.73
CA VAL A 70 -36.85 20.93 23.22
C VAL A 70 -37.92 19.98 23.74
N LYS A 71 -38.64 19.33 22.83
CA LYS A 71 -39.72 18.38 23.15
C LYS A 71 -39.22 16.94 23.24
N GLN A 72 -38.21 16.59 22.46
CA GLN A 72 -37.67 15.24 22.39
C GLN A 72 -36.14 15.27 22.33
N VAL A 73 -35.50 14.37 23.07
CA VAL A 73 -34.05 14.18 23.07
C VAL A 73 -33.78 12.69 22.90
N GLU A 74 -32.93 12.34 21.95
CA GLU A 74 -32.50 10.97 21.68
C GLU A 74 -30.98 10.91 21.72
N PHE A 75 -30.44 9.86 22.35
CA PHE A 75 -29.00 9.60 22.39
C PHE A 75 -28.66 8.47 21.43
N VAL A 76 -27.78 8.75 20.48
CA VAL A 76 -27.30 7.80 19.49
C VAL A 76 -25.82 7.57 19.73
N TRP A 77 -25.39 6.32 19.65
CA TRP A 77 -23.98 5.96 19.79
C TRP A 77 -23.42 5.70 18.41
N ASP A 78 -22.48 6.55 18.01
CA ASP A 78 -21.67 6.31 16.83
C ASP A 78 -20.53 5.39 17.27
N GLU A 79 -20.60 4.12 16.88
CA GLU A 79 -19.44 3.25 16.96
C GLU A 79 -18.28 3.93 16.22
N LEU A 80 -17.08 3.83 16.80
CA LEU A 80 -15.87 4.31 16.18
C LEU A 80 -15.66 3.54 14.86
N GLU A 81 -16.22 4.06 13.77
CA GLU A 81 -15.61 3.82 12.47
C GLU A 81 -14.17 4.34 12.56
N ALA A 82 -13.25 3.52 12.05
CA ALA A 82 -11.82 3.73 12.12
C ALA A 82 -11.47 5.21 11.90
N VAL A 83 -10.75 5.74 12.88
CA VAL A 83 -10.17 7.07 12.96
C VAL A 83 -9.96 7.66 11.57
N ASP A 84 -10.68 8.74 11.24
CA ASP A 84 -10.58 9.52 10.01
C ASP A 84 -9.11 9.63 9.55
N ASP A 85 -8.72 8.78 8.58
CA ASP A 85 -7.31 8.47 8.23
C ASP A 85 -6.51 9.73 7.86
N ILE A 86 -7.22 10.76 7.41
CA ILE A 86 -6.71 12.09 7.08
C ILE A 86 -6.06 12.75 8.31
N SER A 87 -6.63 12.59 9.50
CA SER A 87 -6.13 13.18 10.75
C SER A 87 -4.93 12.41 11.31
N TYR A 88 -4.94 11.08 11.20
CA TYR A 88 -3.80 10.24 11.58
C TYR A 88 -2.59 10.55 10.70
N MET A 89 -2.77 10.60 9.38
CA MET A 89 -1.71 10.94 8.43
C MET A 89 -1.18 12.37 8.62
N ALA A 90 -2.06 13.33 8.90
CA ALA A 90 -1.63 14.70 9.19
C ALA A 90 -0.75 14.79 10.45
N ASN A 91 -1.01 13.98 11.47
CA ASN A 91 -0.20 13.94 12.69
C ASN A 91 1.13 13.20 12.50
N VAL A 92 1.15 12.13 11.68
CA VAL A 92 2.39 11.41 11.34
C VAL A 92 3.36 12.31 10.56
N ILE A 93 2.86 13.05 9.57
CA ILE A 93 3.68 13.98 8.78
C ILE A 93 4.21 15.14 9.64
N LYS A 94 3.38 15.69 10.53
CA LYS A 94 3.80 16.79 11.42
C LYS A 94 4.88 16.39 12.42
N ASN A 95 4.92 15.11 12.81
CA ASN A 95 5.83 14.60 13.85
C ASN A 95 7.02 13.81 13.29
N PHE A 96 7.15 13.71 11.96
CA PHE A 96 8.27 13.01 11.33
C PHE A 96 9.51 13.92 11.26
N THR A 97 10.52 13.61 12.07
CA THR A 97 11.84 14.24 11.98
C THR A 97 12.79 13.25 11.30
N PRO A 98 13.29 13.54 10.08
CA PRO A 98 14.25 12.65 9.43
C PRO A 98 15.55 12.58 10.25
N PRO A 99 16.20 11.41 10.34
CA PRO A 99 17.46 11.28 11.05
C PRO A 99 18.55 12.14 10.39
N PRO A 100 19.47 12.71 11.17
CA PRO A 100 20.57 13.51 10.63
C PRO A 100 21.46 12.63 9.74
N ILE A 101 21.77 13.13 8.55
CA ILE A 101 22.73 12.52 7.62
C ILE A 101 24.11 12.59 8.28
N VAL A 102 24.62 11.45 8.76
CA VAL A 102 25.99 11.35 9.28
C VAL A 102 26.94 11.27 8.09
N ALA A 103 27.70 12.34 7.86
CA ALA A 103 28.79 12.32 6.90
C ALA A 103 29.84 11.28 7.36
N VAL A 104 29.99 10.21 6.60
CA VAL A 104 31.02 9.20 6.85
C VAL A 104 32.35 9.77 6.38
N GLU A 105 33.29 10.00 7.29
CA GLU A 105 34.65 10.39 6.94
C GLU A 105 35.36 9.25 6.18
N ASP A 106 35.85 9.57 4.98
CA ASP A 106 36.65 8.65 4.15
C ASP A 106 37.93 8.22 4.88
N LYS A 107 37.95 6.98 5.37
CA LYS A 107 39.20 6.36 5.84
C LYS A 107 40.04 5.92 4.63
N PRO A 108 41.35 6.21 4.61
CA PRO A 108 42.20 5.83 3.48
C PRO A 108 42.34 4.30 3.41
N VAL A 109 42.03 3.77 2.22
CA VAL A 109 42.16 2.35 1.87
C VAL A 109 43.63 1.93 1.92
N LYS A 110 43.98 1.01 2.83
CA LYS A 110 45.29 0.34 2.81
C LYS A 110 45.36 -0.60 1.61
N GLN A 111 46.24 -0.28 0.66
CA GLN A 111 46.61 -1.21 -0.42
C GLN A 111 47.25 -2.47 0.19
N THR A 112 46.60 -3.61 -0.02
CA THR A 112 47.25 -4.91 0.15
C THR A 112 47.69 -5.40 -1.22
N ASN A 113 48.99 -5.68 -1.36
CA ASN A 113 49.58 -6.28 -2.54
C ASN A 113 49.14 -7.75 -2.65
N GLY A 114 48.03 -8.01 -3.33
CA GLY A 114 47.57 -9.34 -3.71
C GLY A 114 47.86 -9.62 -5.18
N GLY A 115 48.76 -10.57 -5.45
CA GLY A 115 49.21 -10.94 -6.80
C GLY A 115 48.08 -11.23 -7.80
N ARG A 116 48.37 -10.92 -9.07
CA ARG A 116 47.53 -11.20 -10.25
C ARG A 116 47.05 -12.66 -10.27
N ARG A 117 45.83 -12.90 -9.78
CA ARG A 117 45.07 -14.10 -10.13
C ARG A 117 44.65 -13.97 -11.60
N ARG A 118 45.15 -14.88 -12.44
CA ARG A 118 44.72 -15.02 -13.84
C ARG A 118 43.19 -15.09 -13.89
N SER A 119 42.58 -14.15 -14.59
CA SER A 119 41.16 -14.17 -14.94
C SER A 119 40.83 -15.52 -15.60
N ARG A 120 40.06 -16.36 -14.91
CA ARG A 120 39.37 -17.46 -15.57
C ARG A 120 38.38 -16.79 -16.51
N LYS A 121 38.46 -17.10 -17.82
CA LYS A 121 37.45 -16.69 -18.80
C LYS A 121 36.07 -16.95 -18.19
N ARG A 122 35.32 -15.87 -17.97
CA ARG A 122 33.93 -15.93 -17.51
C ARG A 122 33.17 -16.77 -18.56
N GLY A 123 32.39 -17.75 -18.11
CA GLY A 123 31.49 -18.46 -19.01
C GLY A 123 30.52 -17.48 -19.68
N SER A 124 29.80 -17.93 -20.71
CA SER A 124 28.75 -17.11 -21.34
C SER A 124 27.82 -16.52 -20.26
N LEU A 125 27.64 -15.20 -20.28
CA LEU A 125 26.76 -14.48 -19.34
C LEU A 125 25.30 -14.91 -19.53
N VAL A 126 24.93 -15.23 -20.76
CA VAL A 126 23.65 -15.83 -21.12
C VAL A 126 23.81 -17.35 -21.17
N GLY A 127 22.99 -18.06 -20.42
CA GLY A 127 22.97 -19.52 -20.49
C GLY A 127 21.93 -20.12 -19.55
N GLU A 128 21.59 -21.40 -19.75
CA GLU A 128 20.60 -22.11 -18.94
C GLU A 128 20.95 -22.11 -17.44
N VAL A 129 19.99 -21.69 -16.63
CA VAL A 129 20.04 -21.77 -15.17
C VAL A 129 19.54 -23.16 -14.75
N ASN A 130 20.40 -24.17 -14.89
CA ASN A 130 20.09 -25.56 -14.58
C ASN A 130 20.14 -25.87 -13.06
N GLN A 131 19.38 -25.12 -12.26
CA GLN A 131 19.23 -25.34 -10.81
C GLN A 131 17.83 -24.91 -10.33
N PRO A 132 17.32 -25.46 -9.21
CA PRO A 132 16.03 -25.02 -8.67
C PRO A 132 16.08 -23.55 -8.26
N HIS A 133 15.01 -22.84 -8.58
CA HIS A 133 14.80 -21.45 -8.18
C HIS A 133 14.28 -21.41 -6.74
N ILE A 134 14.83 -20.50 -5.94
CA ILE A 134 14.30 -20.20 -4.61
C ILE A 134 13.38 -18.97 -4.69
N PRO A 135 12.28 -18.92 -3.93
CA PRO A 135 11.49 -17.70 -3.78
C PRO A 135 12.32 -16.55 -3.20
N ILE A 136 12.11 -15.34 -3.68
CA ILE A 136 12.87 -14.15 -3.29
C ILE A 136 12.65 -13.84 -1.81
N ASN A 137 11.43 -14.02 -1.29
CA ASN A 137 11.11 -13.80 0.12
C ASN A 137 11.87 -14.71 1.11
N ASN A 138 12.52 -15.78 0.64
CA ASN A 138 13.33 -16.67 1.45
C ASN A 138 14.82 -16.26 1.48
N ILE A 139 15.16 -15.12 0.91
CA ILE A 139 16.53 -14.59 0.87
C ILE A 139 16.70 -13.55 2.00
N ASP A 140 17.05 -14.04 3.18
CA ASP A 140 17.21 -13.25 4.40
C ASP A 140 18.68 -13.01 4.80
N ILE A 141 19.60 -13.80 4.23
CA ILE A 141 21.04 -13.76 4.53
C ILE A 141 21.88 -13.80 3.24
N GLU A 142 23.18 -13.50 3.38
CA GLU A 142 24.14 -13.71 2.30
C GLU A 142 24.26 -15.20 1.93
N GLN A 143 24.13 -15.51 0.65
CA GLN A 143 24.14 -16.88 0.13
C GLN A 143 24.84 -16.92 -1.22
N ASN A 144 25.63 -17.97 -1.47
CA ASN A 144 26.31 -18.15 -2.74
C ASN A 144 25.52 -19.06 -3.66
N ASN A 145 25.64 -18.84 -4.97
CA ASN A 145 25.06 -19.70 -6.01
C ASN A 145 23.52 -19.83 -5.92
N VAL A 146 22.86 -18.71 -5.64
CA VAL A 146 21.39 -18.58 -5.64
C VAL A 146 20.90 -18.47 -7.09
N ALA A 147 19.76 -19.09 -7.39
CA ALA A 147 19.00 -18.83 -8.59
C ALA A 147 17.59 -18.39 -8.24
N ILE A 148 17.12 -17.36 -8.91
CA ILE A 148 15.79 -16.77 -8.78
C ILE A 148 15.19 -16.59 -10.17
N LYS A 149 13.87 -16.53 -10.22
CA LYS A 149 13.12 -16.23 -11.44
C LYS A 149 12.09 -15.18 -11.11
N GLY A 150 11.97 -14.14 -11.95
CA GLY A 150 10.99 -13.09 -11.75
C GLY A 150 10.89 -12.12 -12.91
N GLU A 151 10.00 -11.15 -12.76
CA GLU A 151 9.78 -10.03 -13.65
C GLU A 151 10.71 -8.87 -13.32
N VAL A 152 11.28 -8.23 -14.34
CA VAL A 152 12.06 -7.00 -14.19
C VAL A 152 11.10 -5.83 -13.98
N VAL A 153 11.14 -5.21 -12.80
CA VAL A 153 10.27 -4.07 -12.45
C VAL A 153 10.99 -2.71 -12.57
N ALA A 154 12.31 -2.71 -12.47
CA ALA A 154 13.16 -1.55 -12.70
C ALA A 154 14.46 -1.98 -13.37
N SER A 155 15.03 -1.12 -14.23
CA SER A 155 16.30 -1.37 -14.90
C SER A 155 17.01 -0.04 -15.14
N GLU A 156 18.27 0.03 -14.71
CA GLU A 156 19.17 1.15 -14.94
C GLU A 156 20.52 0.65 -15.46
N ARG A 157 21.17 1.50 -16.26
CA ARG A 157 22.51 1.24 -16.77
C ARG A 157 23.38 2.45 -16.55
N ARG A 158 24.57 2.23 -16.02
CA ARG A 158 25.60 3.27 -15.86
C ARG A 158 27.00 2.75 -16.15
N THR A 159 27.85 3.64 -16.67
CA THR A 159 29.29 3.37 -16.85
C THR A 159 30.04 3.84 -15.60
N LEU A 160 30.83 2.95 -15.02
CA LEU A 160 31.66 3.23 -13.84
C LEU A 160 32.92 4.01 -14.25
N ARG A 161 33.54 4.68 -13.28
CA ARG A 161 34.82 5.39 -13.49
C ARG A 161 35.96 4.49 -13.99
N THR A 162 35.85 3.19 -13.72
CA THR A 162 36.79 2.15 -14.18
C THR A 162 36.61 1.76 -15.65
N GLY A 163 35.59 2.29 -16.33
CA GLY A 163 35.20 1.93 -17.70
C GLY A 163 34.20 0.77 -17.78
N LYS A 164 34.07 -0.02 -16.70
CA LYS A 164 33.10 -1.12 -16.63
C LYS A 164 31.67 -0.61 -16.68
N ILE A 165 30.76 -1.43 -17.19
CA ILE A 165 29.34 -1.12 -17.26
C ILE A 165 28.64 -1.87 -16.13
N LEU A 166 27.83 -1.16 -15.35
CA LEU A 166 26.95 -1.73 -14.33
C LEU A 166 25.52 -1.62 -14.83
N VAL A 167 24.88 -2.77 -14.96
CA VAL A 167 23.43 -2.88 -15.14
C VAL A 167 22.85 -3.27 -13.79
N THR A 168 22.00 -2.40 -13.23
CA THR A 168 21.24 -2.68 -12.02
C THR A 168 19.79 -2.88 -12.42
N PHE A 169 19.16 -3.96 -11.97
CA PHE A 169 17.74 -4.20 -12.23
C PHE A 169 17.10 -4.86 -11.03
N ASP A 170 15.83 -4.57 -10.78
CA ASP A 170 15.07 -5.16 -9.68
C ASP A 170 14.19 -6.28 -10.24
N LEU A 171 14.27 -7.44 -9.60
CA LEU A 171 13.53 -8.64 -9.97
C LEU A 171 12.43 -8.90 -8.95
N TRP A 172 11.21 -9.15 -9.39
CA TRP A 172 10.04 -9.44 -8.56
C TRP A 172 9.42 -10.79 -8.94
N ASP A 173 9.18 -11.66 -7.97
CA ASP A 173 8.63 -13.01 -8.20
C ASP A 173 7.19 -13.20 -7.70
N HIS A 174 6.49 -12.08 -7.44
CA HIS A 174 5.20 -12.01 -6.73
C HIS A 174 5.25 -12.29 -5.23
N THR A 175 6.39 -12.71 -4.67
CA THR A 175 6.56 -12.90 -3.22
C THR A 175 7.34 -11.77 -2.58
N ASP A 176 8.41 -11.31 -3.24
CA ASP A 176 9.23 -10.18 -2.83
C ASP A 176 10.06 -9.67 -4.03
N SER A 177 10.85 -8.62 -3.84
CA SER A 177 11.75 -8.04 -4.83
C SER A 177 13.20 -8.03 -4.37
N ILE A 178 14.15 -8.20 -5.29
CA ILE A 178 15.58 -8.09 -4.99
C ILE A 178 16.34 -7.38 -6.11
N THR A 179 17.23 -6.48 -5.73
CA THR A 179 18.13 -5.79 -6.66
C THR A 179 19.22 -6.73 -7.17
N CYS A 180 19.35 -6.82 -8.48
CA CYS A 180 20.36 -7.59 -9.19
C CYS A 180 21.40 -6.65 -9.82
N LYS A 181 22.69 -6.93 -9.61
CA LYS A 181 23.81 -6.13 -10.14
C LYS A 181 24.65 -6.97 -11.10
N LEU A 182 24.66 -6.57 -12.37
CA LEU A 182 25.45 -7.20 -13.44
C LEU A 182 26.59 -6.27 -13.86
N PHE A 183 27.82 -6.71 -13.60
CA PHE A 183 29.04 -6.02 -14.03
C PHE A 183 29.52 -6.60 -15.34
N LEU A 184 29.70 -5.73 -16.34
CA LEU A 184 30.17 -6.06 -17.69
C LEU A 184 31.50 -5.35 -17.94
N GLU A 185 32.41 -6.04 -18.64
CA GLU A 185 33.61 -5.40 -19.18
C GLU A 185 33.22 -4.53 -20.39
N PRO A 186 34.01 -3.50 -20.75
CA PRO A 186 33.68 -2.60 -21.86
C PRO A 186 33.52 -3.31 -23.22
N GLU A 187 34.16 -4.48 -23.36
CA GLU A 187 34.13 -5.29 -24.58
C GLU A 187 32.96 -6.30 -24.62
N ASP A 188 32.24 -6.49 -23.50
CA ASP A 188 31.11 -7.41 -23.43
C ASP A 188 29.90 -6.84 -24.16
N ASP A 189 29.14 -7.71 -24.85
CA ASP A 189 27.83 -7.35 -25.38
C ASP A 189 26.88 -7.02 -24.24
N ILE A 190 26.16 -5.91 -24.39
CA ILE A 190 25.30 -5.39 -23.34
C ILE A 190 23.92 -5.97 -23.54
N PRO A 191 23.40 -6.75 -22.58
CA PRO A 191 22.09 -7.35 -22.73
C PRO A 191 21.00 -6.30 -22.64
N ASP A 192 19.96 -6.49 -23.44
CA ASP A 192 18.73 -5.72 -23.35
C ASP A 192 17.89 -6.31 -22.21
N ILE A 193 17.88 -5.62 -21.08
CA ILE A 193 17.09 -5.94 -19.89
C ILE A 193 16.14 -4.78 -19.67
N SER A 194 14.88 -5.00 -20.04
CA SER A 194 13.81 -4.02 -20.04
C SER A 194 12.70 -4.40 -19.07
N VAL A 195 12.00 -3.39 -18.54
CA VAL A 195 10.87 -3.59 -17.60
C VAL A 195 9.78 -4.46 -18.26
N GLY A 196 9.23 -5.39 -17.49
CA GLY A 196 8.23 -6.37 -17.94
C GLY A 196 8.80 -7.67 -18.51
N GLN A 197 10.12 -7.76 -18.70
CA GLN A 197 10.76 -9.02 -19.12
C GLN A 197 10.90 -9.97 -17.93
N TRP A 198 10.75 -11.27 -18.21
CA TRP A 198 11.00 -12.32 -17.23
C TRP A 198 12.40 -12.88 -17.39
N LEU A 199 13.13 -12.99 -16.29
CA LEU A 199 14.50 -13.48 -16.26
C LEU A 199 14.67 -14.59 -15.22
N GLU A 200 15.50 -15.57 -15.57
CA GLU A 200 16.12 -16.50 -14.63
C GLU A 200 17.53 -16.00 -14.34
N VAL A 201 17.83 -15.70 -13.09
CA VAL A 201 19.07 -15.06 -12.69
C VAL A 201 19.80 -15.92 -11.69
N LYS A 202 21.09 -16.12 -11.92
CA LYS A 202 21.97 -16.90 -11.05
C LYS A 202 23.15 -16.05 -10.59
N GLY A 203 23.42 -16.08 -9.28
CA GLY A 203 24.46 -15.23 -8.69
C GLY A 203 24.73 -15.51 -7.22
N ASN A 204 25.38 -14.56 -6.57
CA ASN A 204 25.62 -14.57 -5.14
C ASN A 204 24.86 -13.41 -4.50
N VAL A 205 24.11 -13.68 -3.44
CA VAL A 205 23.47 -12.65 -2.62
C VAL A 205 24.52 -12.12 -1.64
N GLN A 206 24.73 -10.82 -1.66
CA GLN A 206 25.74 -10.11 -0.86
C GLN A 206 25.15 -8.84 -0.29
N PHE A 207 25.48 -8.52 0.96
CA PHE A 207 25.10 -7.26 1.56
C PHE A 207 25.89 -6.12 0.93
N GLN A 208 25.18 -5.12 0.41
CA GLN A 208 25.77 -3.95 -0.18
C GLN A 208 25.81 -2.83 0.85
N SER A 209 27.01 -2.47 1.31
CA SER A 209 27.18 -1.50 2.40
C SER A 209 26.74 -0.08 2.05
N PHE A 210 26.68 0.28 0.77
CA PHE A 210 26.25 1.60 0.33
C PHE A 210 24.72 1.74 0.36
N GLU A 211 24.01 0.75 -0.18
CA GLU A 211 22.54 0.70 -0.18
C GLU A 211 21.96 0.17 1.15
N GLN A 212 22.78 -0.48 1.97
CA GLN A 212 22.38 -1.17 3.21
C GLN A 212 21.36 -2.29 3.01
N GLU A 213 21.39 -2.95 1.84
CA GLU A 213 20.45 -3.99 1.44
C GLU A 213 21.18 -5.20 0.85
N LEU A 214 20.50 -6.36 0.84
CA LEU A 214 20.97 -7.54 0.13
C LEU A 214 20.75 -7.34 -1.38
N ALA A 215 21.79 -7.56 -2.17
CA ALA A 215 21.69 -7.55 -3.63
C ALA A 215 22.29 -8.83 -4.21
N LEU A 216 21.71 -9.28 -5.33
CA LEU A 216 22.21 -10.43 -6.07
C LEU A 216 23.25 -9.99 -7.11
N MET A 217 24.49 -10.43 -6.91
CA MET A 217 25.60 -10.23 -7.83
C MET A 217 25.51 -11.25 -8.96
N VAL A 218 25.11 -10.79 -10.16
CA VAL A 218 24.75 -11.66 -11.28
C VAL A 218 25.99 -12.29 -11.91
N HIS A 219 25.99 -13.61 -11.98
CA HIS A 219 27.01 -14.39 -12.69
C HIS A 219 26.53 -14.79 -14.08
N GLN A 220 25.27 -15.21 -14.16
CA GLN A 220 24.64 -15.73 -15.36
C GLN A 220 23.14 -15.44 -15.28
N PHE A 221 22.52 -15.21 -16.43
CA PHE A 221 21.08 -15.09 -16.52
C PHE A 221 20.57 -15.72 -17.82
N ASN A 222 19.26 -15.92 -17.90
CA ASN A 222 18.57 -16.32 -19.11
C ASN A 222 17.22 -15.60 -19.21
N TYR A 223 16.74 -15.41 -20.43
CA TYR A 223 15.35 -14.98 -20.64
C TYR A 223 14.41 -16.13 -20.32
N ALA A 224 13.32 -15.80 -19.67
CA ALA A 224 12.32 -16.76 -19.25
C ALA A 224 10.94 -16.33 -19.73
N GLU A 225 10.07 -17.31 -19.91
CA GLU A 225 8.65 -17.03 -20.15
C GLU A 225 7.96 -16.62 -18.85
N PRO A 226 7.02 -15.67 -18.90
CA PRO A 226 6.18 -15.31 -17.77
C PRO A 226 5.39 -16.53 -17.28
N PRO A 227 5.04 -16.59 -15.98
CA PRO A 227 4.16 -17.61 -15.47
C PRO A 227 2.81 -17.53 -16.21
N PRO A 228 2.13 -18.67 -16.38
CA PRO A 228 0.82 -18.66 -17.00
C PRO A 228 -0.11 -17.76 -16.20
N LEU A 229 -0.76 -16.83 -16.90
CA LEU A 229 -1.81 -16.00 -16.30
C LEU A 229 -2.91 -16.88 -15.72
N LEU A 230 -3.56 -16.40 -14.65
CA LEU A 230 -4.71 -17.10 -14.07
C LEU A 230 -5.78 -17.31 -15.14
N GLN A 231 -6.30 -18.52 -15.25
CA GLN A 231 -7.31 -18.88 -16.25
C GLN A 231 -8.65 -19.19 -15.59
N ASP A 232 -9.74 -18.75 -16.24
CA ASP A 232 -11.10 -19.14 -15.90
C ASP A 232 -11.49 -20.33 -16.79
N HIS A 233 -11.69 -21.51 -16.19
CA HIS A 233 -12.09 -22.74 -16.88
C HIS A 233 -13.59 -23.05 -16.77
N ALA A 234 -14.41 -22.13 -16.22
CA ALA A 234 -15.83 -22.37 -16.07
C ALA A 234 -16.55 -22.37 -17.43
N GLU A 235 -17.48 -23.32 -17.60
CA GLU A 235 -18.33 -23.38 -18.80
C GLU A 235 -19.24 -22.15 -18.91
N LYS A 236 -19.79 -21.71 -17.78
CA LYS A 236 -20.60 -20.49 -17.68
C LYS A 236 -19.78 -19.38 -17.04
N LYS A 237 -19.48 -18.36 -17.82
CA LYS A 237 -18.62 -17.24 -17.41
C LYS A 237 -19.32 -16.32 -16.42
N ARG A 238 -18.55 -15.88 -15.42
CA ARG A 238 -18.97 -14.92 -14.38
C ARG A 238 -19.12 -13.52 -14.99
N VAL A 239 -19.95 -12.70 -14.36
CA VAL A 239 -19.93 -11.24 -14.50
C VAL A 239 -19.61 -10.67 -13.13
N GLU A 240 -18.55 -9.87 -13.04
CA GLU A 240 -18.25 -9.10 -11.84
C GLU A 240 -19.15 -7.85 -11.81
N LEU A 241 -19.86 -7.66 -10.69
CA LEU A 241 -20.85 -6.59 -10.53
C LEU A 241 -20.44 -5.57 -9.45
N HIS A 242 -19.35 -5.81 -8.74
CA HIS A 242 -18.85 -4.95 -7.69
C HIS A 242 -17.31 -4.93 -7.73
N LEU A 243 -16.73 -3.87 -8.30
CA LEU A 243 -15.28 -3.73 -8.46
C LEU A 243 -14.85 -2.28 -8.22
N HIS A 244 -13.82 -2.12 -7.41
CA HIS A 244 -13.19 -0.84 -7.09
C HIS A 244 -11.90 -0.66 -7.90
N THR A 245 -11.72 0.53 -8.43
CA THR A 245 -10.51 0.95 -9.16
C THR A 245 -9.71 1.92 -8.30
N LYS A 246 -8.52 2.31 -8.75
CA LYS A 246 -7.71 3.37 -8.11
C LYS A 246 -8.42 4.72 -7.92
N MET A 247 -9.58 4.92 -8.55
CA MET A 247 -10.40 6.11 -8.36
C MET A 247 -11.23 6.06 -7.07
N SER A 248 -11.43 4.87 -6.48
CA SER A 248 -11.87 4.73 -5.10
C SER A 248 -10.72 5.14 -4.18
N GLY A 249 -10.76 6.39 -3.71
CA GLY A 249 -9.66 7.01 -2.97
C GLY A 249 -9.22 6.20 -1.76
N LEU A 250 -7.93 5.81 -1.75
CA LEU A 250 -7.27 5.00 -0.72
C LEU A 250 -7.88 3.60 -0.49
N ASP A 251 -8.78 3.15 -1.36
CA ASP A 251 -9.49 1.88 -1.22
C ASP A 251 -9.19 0.92 -2.38
N GLY A 252 -9.22 1.41 -3.62
CA GLY A 252 -8.85 0.61 -4.78
C GLY A 252 -7.39 0.80 -5.20
N VAL A 253 -6.74 -0.26 -5.64
CA VAL A 253 -5.36 -0.23 -6.20
C VAL A 253 -5.33 -0.53 -7.69
N LEU A 254 -6.44 -1.00 -8.25
CA LEU A 254 -6.46 -1.62 -9.56
C LEU A 254 -6.74 -0.60 -10.68
N ASP A 255 -6.00 -0.72 -11.78
CA ASP A 255 -6.23 0.05 -13.00
C ASP A 255 -7.43 -0.47 -13.79
N VAL A 256 -8.36 0.41 -14.16
CA VAL A 256 -9.60 0.01 -14.85
C VAL A 256 -9.34 -0.72 -16.17
N GLU A 257 -8.29 -0.31 -16.89
CA GLU A 257 -7.87 -0.96 -18.14
C GLU A 257 -7.39 -2.40 -17.91
N GLU A 258 -6.72 -2.64 -16.79
CA GLU A 258 -6.24 -3.97 -16.40
C GLU A 258 -7.40 -4.88 -15.98
N ALA A 259 -8.36 -4.37 -15.19
CA ALA A 259 -9.58 -5.10 -14.87
C ALA A 259 -10.33 -5.57 -16.12
N VAL A 260 -10.54 -4.64 -17.06
CA VAL A 260 -11.27 -4.92 -18.30
C VAL A 260 -10.51 -5.94 -19.15
N ARG A 261 -9.18 -5.78 -19.30
CA ARG A 261 -8.33 -6.74 -20.01
C ARG A 261 -8.36 -8.12 -19.37
N GLN A 262 -8.34 -8.20 -18.04
CA GLN A 262 -8.38 -9.46 -17.30
C GLN A 262 -9.74 -10.14 -17.44
N ALA A 263 -10.84 -9.39 -17.31
CA ALA A 263 -12.20 -9.90 -17.53
C ALA A 263 -12.37 -10.44 -18.96
N ALA A 264 -11.85 -9.73 -19.96
CA ALA A 264 -11.83 -10.18 -21.35
C ALA A 264 -10.98 -11.45 -21.54
N ALA A 265 -9.79 -11.52 -20.94
CA ALA A 265 -8.93 -12.70 -20.98
C ALA A 265 -9.59 -13.94 -20.35
N TRP A 266 -10.41 -13.75 -19.31
CA TRP A 266 -11.22 -14.82 -18.71
C TRP A 266 -12.48 -15.17 -19.51
N GLY A 267 -12.83 -14.36 -20.51
CA GLY A 267 -14.04 -14.52 -21.33
C GLY A 267 -15.31 -14.07 -20.62
N HIS A 268 -15.22 -13.18 -19.63
CA HIS A 268 -16.39 -12.62 -18.96
C HIS A 268 -17.16 -11.73 -19.93
N PRO A 269 -18.51 -11.86 -20.02
CA PRO A 269 -19.29 -11.10 -21.00
C PRO A 269 -19.46 -9.62 -20.61
N ALA A 270 -19.23 -9.28 -19.35
CA ALA A 270 -19.27 -7.91 -18.83
C ALA A 270 -18.50 -7.81 -17.50
N VAL A 271 -18.13 -6.58 -17.14
CA VAL A 271 -17.57 -6.19 -15.83
C VAL A 271 -18.18 -4.84 -15.43
N ALA A 272 -18.61 -4.71 -14.18
CA ALA A 272 -19.11 -3.44 -13.63
C ALA A 272 -18.00 -2.72 -12.86
N ILE A 273 -17.99 -1.38 -12.95
CA ILE A 273 -17.10 -0.50 -12.17
C ILE A 273 -17.96 0.27 -11.16
N THR A 274 -17.68 0.10 -9.88
CA THR A 274 -18.52 0.59 -8.78
C THR A 274 -17.69 1.32 -7.73
N ASP A 275 -16.94 2.35 -8.15
CA ASP A 275 -16.10 3.13 -7.23
C ASP A 275 -16.90 3.84 -6.12
N HIS A 276 -16.26 4.03 -4.96
CA HIS A 276 -16.90 4.66 -3.81
C HIS A 276 -17.16 6.14 -4.01
N GLY A 277 -18.44 6.52 -4.11
CA GLY A 277 -18.88 7.92 -4.13
C GLY A 277 -18.47 8.71 -5.37
N VAL A 278 -17.86 8.08 -6.36
CA VAL A 278 -17.32 8.73 -7.56
C VAL A 278 -17.55 7.90 -8.83
N VAL A 279 -17.42 8.55 -9.99
CA VAL A 279 -17.49 7.93 -11.33
C VAL A 279 -16.29 8.30 -12.19
N GLN A 280 -15.17 8.67 -11.56
CA GLN A 280 -13.98 9.20 -12.23
C GLN A 280 -13.31 8.18 -13.16
N ALA A 281 -13.50 6.88 -12.92
CA ALA A 281 -12.98 5.82 -13.79
C ALA A 281 -13.74 5.69 -15.12
N PHE A 282 -14.93 6.28 -15.27
CA PHE A 282 -15.81 6.03 -16.42
C PHE A 282 -15.21 6.39 -17.78
N PRO A 283 -14.47 7.51 -17.96
CA PRO A 283 -13.84 7.80 -19.25
C PRO A 283 -12.84 6.71 -19.66
N ALA A 284 -11.97 6.28 -18.75
CA ALA A 284 -11.00 5.22 -19.01
C ALA A 284 -11.69 3.86 -19.22
N ALA A 285 -12.72 3.54 -18.43
CA ALA A 285 -13.54 2.33 -18.63
C ALA A 285 -14.21 2.30 -20.02
N TYR A 286 -14.74 3.44 -20.48
CA TYR A 286 -15.35 3.56 -21.81
C TYR A 286 -14.33 3.28 -22.91
N PHE A 287 -13.11 3.81 -22.82
CA PHE A 287 -12.07 3.55 -23.81
C PHE A 287 -11.57 2.10 -23.76
N ALA A 288 -11.42 1.53 -22.57
CA ALA A 288 -10.97 0.14 -22.39
C ALA A 288 -11.98 -0.89 -22.91
N GLY A 289 -13.28 -0.57 -22.84
CA GLY A 289 -14.36 -1.44 -23.30
C GLY A 289 -14.65 -1.39 -24.81
N ARG A 290 -13.90 -0.61 -25.60
CA ARG A 290 -14.00 -0.59 -27.07
C ARG A 290 -13.09 -1.63 -27.70
#